data_AF-A0A1Q7V8I6-F1
#
_entry.id   AF-A0A1Q7V8I6-F1
#
_cell.length_a   1.000
_cell.length_b   1.000
_cell.length_c   1.000
_cell.angle_alpha   90.00
_cell.angle_beta   90.00
_cell.angle_gamma   90.00
#
_symmetry.space_group_name_H-M   'P 1'
#
loop_
_entity.id
_entity.type
_entity.pdbx_description
1 polymer ?
#
loop_
_entity_poly.entity_id
_entity_poly.type
_entity_poly.pdbx_seq_one_letter_code
_entity_poly.pdbx_strand_id
1 'polypeptide(L)'
;MAKHKKQNELGPDSAGQSGDTQQISGTPDADSESVEELAEEGNAFEADAVYGVENAKDADVSEVVTHEVPEDDVPEEYLDNDEHVA
;
A
#
# COMPACT_ATOMS: atom_id res chain seq x y z
N MET A 1 10.37 -27.67 46.54
CA MET A 1 11.42 -26.79 45.95
C MET A 1 11.25 -26.89 44.43
N ALA A 2 10.56 -25.94 43.79
CA ALA A 2 11.12 -24.74 43.13
C ALA A 2 12.20 -25.13 42.09
N LYS A 3 12.06 -24.84 40.78
CA LYS A 3 11.84 -23.52 40.18
C LYS A 3 11.31 -23.66 38.74
N HIS A 4 10.31 -22.85 38.40
CA HIS A 4 9.95 -22.52 37.02
C HIS A 4 11.11 -21.79 36.31
N LYS A 5 11.36 -22.11 35.04
CA LYS A 5 12.11 -21.24 34.14
C LYS A 5 11.20 -20.86 32.97
N LYS A 6 10.70 -19.61 33.01
CA LYS A 6 10.01 -18.95 31.91
C LYS A 6 11.01 -18.75 30.76
N GLN A 7 10.66 -19.22 29.57
CA GLN A 7 11.10 -18.60 28.32
C GLN A 7 9.81 -18.40 27.52
N ASN A 8 9.21 -17.22 27.65
CA ASN A 8 8.21 -16.75 26.69
C ASN A 8 9.01 -16.34 25.45
N GLU A 9 9.28 -17.29 24.57
CA GLU A 9 9.66 -16.99 23.19
C GLU A 9 8.37 -17.02 22.41
N LEU A 10 7.76 -15.84 22.30
CA LEU A 10 6.66 -15.61 21.39
C LEU A 10 7.25 -15.72 19.98
N GLY A 11 7.03 -16.88 19.35
CA GLY A 11 7.37 -17.10 17.94
C GLY A 11 6.54 -16.19 17.01
N PRO A 12 6.85 -16.15 15.71
CA PRO A 12 6.19 -15.29 14.73
C PRO A 12 4.65 -15.38 14.70
N ASP A 13 4.07 -16.41 15.32
CA ASP A 13 2.63 -16.65 15.46
C ASP A 13 1.95 -15.95 16.66
N SER A 14 2.69 -15.14 17.43
CA SER A 14 2.22 -14.70 18.75
C SER A 14 1.38 -13.42 18.75
N ALA A 15 1.20 -12.80 17.59
CA ALA A 15 0.26 -11.70 17.40
C ALA A 15 -0.30 -11.71 15.96
N GLY A 16 -1.16 -12.67 15.65
CA GLY A 16 -2.29 -12.36 14.77
C GLY A 16 -2.09 -12.52 13.26
N GLN A 17 -1.41 -13.55 12.78
CA GLN A 17 -1.70 -14.07 11.42
C GLN A 17 -2.98 -14.93 11.42
N SER A 18 -4.06 -14.38 12.00
CA SER A 18 -5.38 -15.00 11.99
C SER A 18 -6.05 -14.73 10.65
N GLY A 19 -5.39 -15.12 9.56
CA GLY A 19 -5.84 -14.91 8.19
C GLY A 19 -5.19 -15.87 7.20
N ASP A 20 -3.93 -16.28 7.44
CA ASP A 20 -3.14 -17.13 6.55
C ASP A 20 -3.80 -18.48 6.24
N THR A 21 -4.62 -19.01 7.16
CA THR A 21 -5.32 -20.28 6.98
C THR A 21 -6.65 -20.16 6.25
N GLN A 22 -7.17 -18.94 6.08
CA GLN A 22 -8.51 -18.70 5.55
C GLN A 22 -8.58 -18.74 4.02
N GLN A 23 -7.48 -19.08 3.33
CA GLN A 23 -7.39 -19.04 1.86
C GLN A 23 -8.02 -17.77 1.27
N ILE A 24 -7.92 -16.65 2.00
CA ILE A 24 -8.37 -15.36 1.47
C ILE A 24 -7.45 -15.07 0.30
N SER A 25 -8.04 -14.84 -0.87
CA SER A 25 -7.33 -14.44 -2.07
C SER A 25 -6.44 -13.24 -1.73
N GLY A 26 -5.14 -13.35 -2.04
CA GLY A 26 -4.23 -12.19 -1.98
C GLY A 26 -4.52 -11.17 -3.08
N THR A 27 -5.33 -11.56 -4.08
CA THR A 27 -5.90 -10.63 -5.04
C THR A 27 -7.07 -9.94 -4.38
N PRO A 28 -7.01 -8.61 -4.13
CA PRO A 28 -8.17 -7.88 -3.66
C PRO A 28 -9.32 -8.04 -4.67
N ASP A 29 -10.47 -8.49 -4.18
CA ASP A 29 -11.76 -8.45 -4.89
C ASP A 29 -12.31 -7.01 -4.84
N ALA A 30 -11.51 -6.03 -5.28
CA ALA A 30 -12.04 -4.71 -5.58
C ALA A 30 -12.78 -4.84 -6.91
N ASP A 31 -14.07 -4.51 -6.92
CA ASP A 31 -14.76 -4.26 -8.19
C ASP A 31 -13.94 -3.23 -8.98
N SER A 32 -13.80 -3.41 -10.29
CA SER A 32 -13.01 -2.48 -11.10
C SER A 32 -13.69 -1.11 -11.13
N GLU A 33 -13.19 -0.17 -10.33
CA GLU A 33 -13.65 1.22 -10.29
C GLU A 33 -13.14 2.00 -11.50
N SER A 34 -13.94 2.97 -11.97
CA SER A 34 -13.52 3.89 -13.03
C SER A 34 -12.79 5.11 -12.45
N VAL A 35 -11.98 5.81 -13.25
CA VAL A 35 -11.29 7.06 -12.82
C VAL A 35 -12.28 8.09 -12.26
N GLU A 36 -13.46 8.23 -12.88
CA GLU A 36 -14.52 9.14 -12.42
C GLU A 36 -15.03 8.74 -11.01
N GLU A 37 -15.25 7.44 -10.79
CA GLU A 37 -15.74 6.90 -9.51
C GLU A 37 -14.74 7.15 -8.38
N LEU A 38 -13.46 6.85 -8.61
CA LEU A 38 -12.40 7.14 -7.64
C LEU A 38 -12.31 8.62 -7.29
N ALA A 39 -12.44 9.50 -8.29
CA ALA A 39 -12.44 10.95 -8.06
C ALA A 39 -13.66 11.42 -7.27
N GLU A 40 -14.85 10.87 -7.56
CA GLU A 40 -16.10 11.19 -6.85
C GLU A 40 -16.09 10.70 -5.40
N GLU A 41 -15.42 9.59 -5.11
CA GLU A 41 -15.26 9.04 -3.75
C GLU A 41 -14.14 9.71 -2.94
N GLY A 42 -13.35 10.57 -3.58
CA GLY A 42 -12.26 11.32 -2.94
C GLY A 42 -10.90 10.61 -2.94
N ASN A 43 -10.77 9.52 -3.68
CA ASN A 43 -9.54 8.77 -3.90
C ASN A 43 -8.73 9.40 -5.05
N ALA A 44 -8.40 10.68 -4.93
CA ALA A 44 -7.78 11.46 -6.01
C ALA A 44 -6.38 10.94 -6.41
N PHE A 45 -5.62 10.45 -5.44
CA PHE A 45 -4.28 9.88 -5.69
C PHE A 45 -4.36 8.60 -6.52
N GLU A 46 -5.27 7.70 -6.17
CA GLU A 46 -5.55 6.47 -6.90
C GLU A 46 -6.10 6.77 -8.30
N ALA A 47 -7.00 7.75 -8.42
CA ALA A 47 -7.56 8.17 -9.69
C ALA A 47 -6.48 8.65 -10.67
N ASP A 48 -5.55 9.48 -10.20
CA ASP A 48 -4.43 9.97 -11.01
C ASP A 48 -3.47 8.84 -11.42
N ALA A 49 -3.19 7.91 -10.52
CA ALA A 49 -2.37 6.74 -10.82
C ALA A 49 -3.02 5.85 -11.91
N VAL A 50 -4.30 5.56 -11.79
CA VAL A 50 -5.06 4.77 -12.79
C VAL A 50 -5.15 5.52 -14.11
N TYR A 51 -5.47 6.82 -14.09
CA TYR A 51 -5.51 7.66 -15.28
C TYR A 51 -4.19 7.64 -16.05
N GLY A 52 -3.06 7.68 -15.34
CA GLY A 52 -1.72 7.60 -15.94
C GLY A 52 -1.46 6.27 -16.65
N VAL A 53 -1.94 5.15 -16.08
CA VAL A 53 -1.81 3.81 -16.68
C VAL A 53 -2.74 3.66 -17.88
N GLU A 54 -3.99 4.10 -17.79
CA GLU A 54 -4.98 3.97 -18.87
C GLU A 54 -4.68 4.86 -20.08
N ASN A 55 -4.12 6.05 -19.84
CA ASN A 55 -3.70 6.97 -20.90
C ASN A 55 -2.24 6.77 -21.33
N ALA A 56 -1.53 5.81 -20.75
CA ALA A 56 -0.19 5.46 -21.20
C ALA A 56 -0.26 5.00 -22.66
N LYS A 57 0.74 5.41 -23.44
CA LYS A 57 0.98 4.78 -24.74
C LYS A 57 1.37 3.33 -24.50
N ASP A 58 1.18 2.48 -25.52
CA ASP A 58 1.68 1.11 -25.50
C ASP A 58 3.14 1.09 -25.00
N ALA A 59 3.45 0.12 -24.13
CA ALA A 59 4.76 0.02 -23.51
C ALA A 59 5.90 -0.11 -24.54
N ASP A 60 5.60 -0.71 -25.70
CA ASP A 60 6.54 -0.83 -26.84
C ASP A 60 6.72 0.48 -27.63
N VAL A 61 5.86 1.48 -27.42
CA VAL A 61 5.86 2.77 -28.13
C VAL A 61 6.60 3.84 -27.33
N SER A 62 6.37 3.93 -26.00
CA SER A 62 7.13 4.83 -25.13
C SER A 62 6.92 4.50 -23.66
N GLU A 63 7.91 4.84 -22.83
CA GLU A 63 7.78 4.82 -21.37
C GLU A 63 6.73 5.82 -20.85
N VAL A 64 6.24 5.57 -19.63
CA VAL A 64 5.38 6.52 -18.90
C VAL A 64 6.19 7.72 -18.45
N VAL A 65 5.62 8.93 -18.58
CA VAL A 65 6.24 10.17 -18.15
C VAL A 65 5.67 10.53 -16.78
N THR A 66 6.51 10.57 -15.75
CA THR A 66 6.11 11.01 -14.42
C THR A 66 6.06 12.54 -14.34
N HIS A 67 5.19 13.06 -13.48
CA HIS A 67 5.14 14.48 -13.13
C HIS A 67 5.43 14.63 -11.64
N GLU A 68 6.22 15.65 -11.28
CA GLU A 68 6.60 15.93 -9.90
C GLU A 68 5.79 17.11 -9.39
N VAL A 69 5.15 16.95 -8.23
CA VAL A 69 4.40 18.02 -7.56
C VAL A 69 5.33 18.74 -6.57
N PRO A 70 5.12 20.04 -6.28
CA PRO A 70 5.89 20.75 -5.26
C PRO A 70 5.83 20.04 -3.91
N GLU A 71 6.93 20.04 -3.17
CA GLU A 71 7.02 19.36 -1.85
C GLU A 71 5.96 19.85 -0.84
N ASP A 72 5.48 21.09 -0.98
CA ASP A 72 4.43 21.70 -0.13
C ASP A 72 3.01 21.19 -0.45
N ASP A 73 2.83 20.53 -1.60
CA ASP A 73 1.56 19.95 -2.08
C ASP A 73 1.58 18.40 -1.99
N VAL A 74 2.60 17.83 -1.34
CA VAL A 74 2.69 16.40 -1.04
C VAL A 74 2.07 16.13 0.33
N PRO A 75 1.10 15.22 0.46
CA PRO A 75 0.54 14.86 1.76
C PRO A 75 1.63 14.32 2.71
N GLU A 76 1.52 14.64 4.00
CA GLU A 76 2.54 14.27 5.02
C GLU A 76 2.81 12.76 5.10
N GLU A 77 1.86 11.91 4.71
CA GLU A 77 1.99 10.45 4.67
C GLU A 77 3.06 9.95 3.67
N TYR A 78 3.40 10.76 2.67
CA TYR A 78 4.37 10.42 1.61
C TYR A 78 5.72 11.13 1.78
N LEU A 79 5.86 12.02 2.76
CA LEU A 79 7.13 12.62 3.09
C LEU A 79 7.94 11.56 3.87
N ASP A 80 9.01 11.05 3.26
CA ASP A 80 9.96 10.13 3.91
C ASP A 80 10.56 10.81 5.15
N ASN A 81 9.98 10.53 6.31
CA ASN A 81 10.50 10.94 7.60
C ASN A 81 11.66 10.00 7.95
N ASP A 82 12.84 10.24 7.37
CA ASP A 82 14.12 9.59 7.69
C ASP A 82 14.61 9.93 9.13
N GLU A 83 13.70 10.07 10.10
CA GLU A 83 13.95 10.31 11.53
C GLU A 83 13.72 9.04 12.37
N HIS A 84 13.97 7.86 11.81
CA HIS A 84 14.00 6.60 12.57
C HIS A 84 15.30 5.81 12.30
N VAL A 85 16.45 6.49 12.41
CA VAL A 85 17.75 5.82 12.56
C VAL A 85 18.44 6.34 13.81
N ALA A 86 18.24 5.62 14.93
CA ALA A 86 19.06 5.70 16.14
C ALA A 86 19.19 4.31 16.77
#